data_AF-A0A5C8G647-F1
#
_entry.id   AF-A0A5C8G647-F1
#
_cell.length_a   1.000
_cell.length_b   1.000
_cell.length_c   1.000
_cell.angle_alpha   90.00
_cell.angle_beta   90.00
_cell.angle_gamma   90.00
#
_symmetry.space_group_name_H-M   'P 1'
#
loop_
_entity.id
_entity.type
_entity.pdbx_description
1 polymer ?
#
loop_
_entity_poly.entity_id
_entity_poly.type
_entity_poly.pdbx_seq_one_letter_code
_entity_poly.pdbx_strand_id
1 'polypeptide(L)'
;MIEKVKNFYKTKRILFFVVIFVWLILTILSGILIGLYSNSKIIYLSPEEENARAVANMEEDEEKIIKGEMLSTKGNLDIEQMEYSKNYIKNKKNK
;
A
#
# COMPACT_ATOMS: atom_id res chain seq x y z
N MET A 1 -21.84 -0.69 -54.74
CA MET A 1 -22.13 0.36 -53.73
C MET A 1 -22.27 -0.22 -52.32
N ILE A 2 -23.04 -1.29 -52.14
CA ILE A 2 -23.26 -2.01 -50.86
C ILE A 2 -21.95 -2.47 -50.19
N GLU A 3 -20.99 -2.96 -50.96
CA GLU A 3 -19.71 -3.46 -50.45
C GLU A 3 -18.79 -2.36 -49.91
N LYS A 4 -18.80 -1.17 -50.53
CA LYS A 4 -18.14 0.04 -50.02
C LYS A 4 -18.73 0.47 -48.67
N VAL A 5 -20.06 0.41 -48.53
CA VAL A 5 -20.75 0.75 -47.29
C VAL A 5 -20.39 -0.26 -46.19
N LYS A 6 -20.35 -1.56 -46.49
CA LYS A 6 -19.98 -2.61 -45.54
C LYS A 6 -18.55 -2.46 -45.03
N ASN A 7 -17.62 -2.12 -45.92
CA ASN A 7 -16.22 -1.83 -45.54
C ASN A 7 -16.11 -0.57 -44.69
N PHE A 8 -16.87 0.50 -44.99
CA PHE A 8 -16.89 1.71 -44.19
C PHE A 8 -17.31 1.44 -42.72
N TYR A 9 -18.38 0.66 -42.52
CA TYR A 9 -18.81 0.28 -41.18
C TYR A 9 -17.78 -0.59 -40.44
N LYS A 10 -17.13 -1.52 -41.15
CA LYS A 10 -16.07 -2.36 -40.58
C LYS A 10 -14.87 -1.50 -40.13
N THR A 11 -14.45 -0.54 -40.95
CA THR A 11 -13.35 0.39 -40.62
C THR A 11 -13.71 1.29 -39.45
N LYS A 12 -14.92 1.86 -39.41
CA LYS A 12 -15.37 2.70 -38.29
C LYS A 12 -15.44 1.93 -36.97
N ARG A 13 -15.90 0.67 -37.01
CA ARG A 13 -15.91 -0.22 -35.84
C ARG A 13 -14.49 -0.47 -35.32
N ILE A 14 -13.53 -0.76 -36.19
CA ILE A 14 -12.12 -0.95 -35.80
C ILE A 14 -11.57 0.34 -35.18
N LEU A 15 -11.80 1.49 -35.83
CA LEU A 15 -11.36 2.79 -35.34
C LEU A 15 -11.89 3.08 -33.92
N PHE A 16 -13.17 2.75 -33.66
CA PHE A 16 -13.78 2.92 -32.35
C PHE A 16 -13.06 2.10 -31.26
N PHE A 17 -12.75 0.83 -31.54
CA PHE A 17 -11.99 0.00 -30.61
C PHE A 17 -10.57 0.51 -30.39
N VAL A 18 -9.90 1.00 -31.45
CA VAL A 18 -8.57 1.62 -31.33
C VAL A 18 -8.62 2.85 -30.43
N VAL A 19 -9.63 3.71 -30.58
CA VAL A 19 -9.79 4.92 -29.75
C VAL A 19 -9.98 4.54 -28.27
N ILE A 20 -10.85 3.57 -27.98
CA ILE A 20 -11.05 3.09 -26.60
C ILE A 20 -9.76 2.50 -26.03
N PHE A 21 -9.05 1.69 -26.82
CA PHE A 21 -7.83 1.04 -26.36
C PHE A 21 -6.72 2.05 -26.05
N VAL A 22 -6.54 3.04 -26.91
CA VAL A 22 -5.59 4.15 -26.68
C VAL A 22 -5.99 4.94 -25.44
N TRP A 23 -7.27 5.25 -25.26
CA TRP A 23 -7.76 5.94 -24.07
C TRP A 23 -7.47 5.14 -22.78
N LEU A 24 -7.68 3.83 -22.80
CA LEU A 24 -7.44 2.94 -21.66
C LEU A 24 -5.94 2.83 -21.32
N ILE A 25 -5.06 2.81 -22.32
CA ILE A 25 -3.62 2.86 -22.08
C ILE A 25 -3.21 4.19 -21.43
N LEU A 26 -3.74 5.32 -21.92
CA LEU A 26 -3.42 6.64 -21.39
C LEU A 26 -3.84 6.81 -19.93
N THR A 27 -5.00 6.26 -19.54
CA THR A 27 -5.48 6.32 -18.15
C THR A 27 -4.59 5.49 -17.22
N ILE A 28 -4.19 4.29 -17.64
CA ILE A 28 -3.26 3.44 -16.86
C ILE A 28 -1.91 4.15 -16.68
N LEU A 29 -1.32 4.66 -17.77
CA LEU A 29 -0.05 5.39 -17.72
C LEU A 29 -0.12 6.59 -16.78
N SER A 30 -1.22 7.35 -16.83
CA SER A 30 -1.45 8.49 -15.93
C SER A 30 -1.53 8.06 -14.47
N GLY A 31 -2.20 6.94 -14.17
CA GLY A 31 -2.27 6.39 -12.82
C GLY A 31 -0.89 5.97 -12.30
N ILE A 32 -0.07 5.32 -13.14
CA ILE A 32 1.30 4.93 -12.78
C ILE A 32 2.16 6.17 -12.51
N LEU A 33 2.07 7.19 -13.37
CA LEU A 33 2.77 8.46 -13.17
C LEU A 33 2.39 9.11 -11.84
N ILE A 34 1.09 9.23 -11.53
CA ILE A 34 0.64 9.79 -10.24
C ILE A 34 1.18 8.97 -9.06
N GLY A 35 1.16 7.64 -9.14
CA GLY A 35 1.69 6.76 -8.09
C GLY A 35 3.21 6.84 -7.91
N LEU A 36 3.97 7.04 -9.00
CA LEU A 36 5.42 7.23 -8.93
C LEU A 36 5.80 8.61 -8.36
N TYR A 37 5.02 9.65 -8.68
CA TYR A 37 5.24 11.01 -8.15
C TYR A 37 4.61 11.24 -6.77
N SER A 38 3.79 10.31 -6.27
CA SER A 38 3.35 10.34 -4.88
C SER A 38 4.52 9.94 -3.99
N ASN A 39 5.34 10.92 -3.60
CA ASN A 39 6.15 10.78 -2.42
C ASN A 39 5.20 10.48 -1.27
N SER A 40 5.25 9.25 -0.72
CA SER A 40 4.61 9.00 0.56
C SER A 40 5.15 10.07 1.51
N LYS A 41 4.23 10.83 2.12
CA LYS A 41 4.62 11.83 3.10
C LYS A 41 5.14 11.06 4.32
N ILE A 42 6.42 10.66 4.27
CA ILE A 42 7.13 10.09 5.41
C ILE A 42 7.29 11.27 6.36
N ILE A 43 6.34 11.38 7.29
CA ILE A 43 6.44 12.30 8.40
C ILE A 43 7.48 11.68 9.32
N TYR A 44 8.72 12.19 9.26
CA TYR A 44 9.73 11.90 10.25
C TYR A 44 9.24 12.50 11.56
N LEU A 45 8.72 11.64 12.44
CA LEU A 45 8.35 12.02 13.78
C LEU A 45 9.62 12.26 14.57
N SER A 46 9.62 13.30 15.40
CA SER A 46 10.66 13.42 16.42
C SER A 46 10.56 12.26 17.42
N PRO A 47 11.64 11.90 18.14
CA PRO A 47 11.58 10.85 19.17
C PRO A 47 10.47 11.08 20.21
N GLU A 48 10.14 12.35 20.48
CA GLU A 48 9.04 12.73 21.36
C GLU A 48 7.67 12.39 20.78
N GLU A 49 7.46 12.64 19.47
CA GLU A 49 6.23 12.32 18.77
C GLU A 49 6.05 10.81 18.54
N GLU A 50 7.14 10.06 18.33
CA GLU A 50 7.10 8.59 18.29
C GLU A 50 6.69 8.02 19.65
N ASN A 51 7.28 8.54 20.73
CA ASN A 51 6.95 8.11 22.08
C ASN A 51 5.49 8.45 22.45
N ALA A 52 5.03 9.65 22.11
CA ALA A 52 3.63 10.04 22.33
C ALA A 52 2.65 9.13 21.59
N ARG A 53 2.95 8.74 20.34
CA ARG A 53 2.15 7.76 19.59
C ARG A 53 2.21 6.37 20.20
N ALA A 54 3.38 5.93 20.65
CA ALA A 54 3.53 4.63 21.31
C ALA A 54 2.69 4.55 22.58
N VAL A 55 2.72 5.59 23.42
CA VAL A 55 1.91 5.67 24.64
C VAL A 55 0.41 5.67 24.32
N ALA A 56 -0.02 6.46 23.33
CA ALA A 56 -1.44 6.48 22.92
C ALA A 56 -1.93 5.11 22.42
N ASN A 57 -1.09 4.40 21.65
CA ASN A 57 -1.42 3.04 21.20
C ASN A 57 -1.50 2.06 22.39
N MET A 58 -0.64 2.21 23.40
CA MET A 58 -0.69 1.38 24.62
C MET A 58 -1.99 1.60 25.40
N GLU A 59 -2.43 2.84 25.57
CA GLU A 59 -3.71 3.15 26.23
C GLU A 59 -4.91 2.56 25.46
N GLU A 60 -4.89 2.64 24.13
CA GLU A 60 -5.94 2.05 23.28
C GLU A 60 -5.97 0.51 23.38
N ASP A 61 -4.80 -0.12 23.41
CA ASP A 61 -4.67 -1.57 23.60
C ASP A 61 -5.12 -2.00 25.00
N GLU A 62 -4.80 -1.22 26.05
CA GLU A 62 -5.31 -1.47 27.41
C GLU A 62 -6.84 -1.41 27.46
N GLU A 63 -7.46 -0.42 26.80
CA GLU A 63 -8.91 -0.30 26.73
C GLU A 63 -9.56 -1.49 26.00
N LYS A 64 -8.96 -1.95 24.90
CA LYS A 64 -9.42 -3.14 24.16
C LYS A 64 -9.28 -4.42 24.98
N ILE A 65 -8.19 -4.58 25.74
CA ILE A 65 -8.00 -5.71 26.66
C ILE A 65 -9.13 -5.72 27.70
N ILE A 66 -9.43 -4.58 28.32
CA ILE A 66 -10.49 -4.45 29.34
C ILE A 66 -11.87 -4.80 28.74
N LYS A 67 -12.11 -4.42 27.48
CA LYS A 67 -13.34 -4.75 26.75
C LYS A 67 -13.38 -6.18 26.19
N GLY A 68 -12.30 -6.95 26.32
CA GLY A 68 -12.20 -8.32 25.80
C GLY A 68 -12.06 -8.41 24.28
N GLU A 69 -11.61 -7.33 23.63
CA GLU A 69 -11.41 -7.27 22.18
C GLU A 69 -10.02 -7.82 21.79
N MET A 70 -9.91 -8.45 20.62
CA MET A 70 -8.63 -8.94 20.10
C MET A 70 -7.75 -7.77 19.65
N LEU A 71 -6.53 -7.71 20.17
CA LEU A 71 -5.52 -6.74 19.76
C LEU A 71 -5.01 -7.01 18.34
N SER A 72 -4.72 -5.94 17.60
CA SER A 72 -4.17 -6.05 16.26
C SER A 72 -2.70 -6.47 16.32
N THR A 73 -2.31 -7.49 15.56
CA THR A 73 -0.90 -7.89 15.39
C THR A 73 -0.19 -7.12 14.28
N LYS A 74 -0.86 -6.13 13.68
CA LYS A 74 -0.40 -5.41 12.50
C LYS A 74 0.69 -4.41 12.90
N GLY A 75 1.94 -4.87 12.86
CA GLY A 75 3.12 -4.09 13.28
C GLY A 75 4.02 -4.80 14.29
N ASN A 76 3.69 -6.04 14.69
CA ASN A 76 4.62 -6.85 15.46
C ASN A 76 5.91 -7.08 14.68
N LEU A 77 7.04 -7.08 15.40
CA LEU A 77 8.34 -7.48 14.88
C LEU A 77 8.18 -8.76 14.05
N ASP A 78 8.73 -8.75 12.84
CA ASP A 78 8.78 -9.94 11.99
C ASP A 78 9.41 -11.10 12.79
N ILE A 79 9.07 -12.35 12.47
CA ILE A 79 9.55 -13.51 13.23
C ILE A 79 11.09 -13.50 13.32
N GLU A 80 11.76 -13.05 12.26
CA GLU A 80 13.21 -12.85 12.23
C GLU A 80 13.70 -11.78 13.24
N GLN A 81 12.96 -10.69 13.41
CA GLN A 81 13.31 -9.62 14.36
C GLN A 81 13.06 -10.06 15.82
N MET A 82 12.01 -10.85 16.07
CA MET A 82 11.79 -11.51 17.37
C MET A 82 12.91 -12.49 17.70
N GLU A 83 13.40 -13.25 16.71
CA GLU A 83 14.49 -14.21 16.91
C GLU A 83 15.85 -13.52 17.12
N TYR A 84 16.10 -12.42 16.42
CA TYR A 84 17.28 -11.57 16.63
C TYR A 84 17.32 -10.97 18.05
N SER A 85 16.19 -10.43 18.54
CA SER A 85 16.12 -9.86 19.90
C SER A 85 16.37 -10.92 20.99
N LYS A 86 15.85 -12.15 20.81
CA LYS A 86 16.14 -13.28 21.70
C LYS A 86 17.64 -13.64 21.74
N ASN A 87 18.31 -13.61 20.59
CA ASN A 87 19.74 -13.90 20.50
C ASN A 87 20.63 -12.78 21.06
N TYR A 88 20.22 -11.51 20.93
CA TYR A 88 20.93 -10.37 21.51
C TYR A 88 20.97 -10.43 23.05
N ILE A 89 19.83 -10.77 23.69
CA ILE A 89 19.75 -10.93 25.15
C ILE A 89 20.62 -12.10 25.62
N LYS A 90 20.66 -13.20 24.85
CA LYS A 90 21.46 -14.39 25.17
C LYS A 90 22.97 -14.10 25.12
N ASN A 91 23.43 -13.30 24.15
CA ASN A 91 24.84 -12.89 24.05
C ASN A 91 25.28 -11.91 25.14
N LYS A 92 24.38 -11.05 25.64
CA LYS A 92 24.69 -10.11 26.74
C LYS A 92 24.84 -10.81 28.10
N LYS A 93 24.19 -11.95 28.31
CA LYS A 93 24.32 -12.75 29.55
C LYS A 93 25.58 -13.63 29.61
N ASN A 94 26.26 -13.82 28.48
CA ASN A 94 27.48 -14.64 28.37
C ASN A 94 28.78 -13.80 28.32
N LYS A 95 28.69 -12.51 28.65
CA LYS A 95 29.82 -11.63 28.97
C LYS A 95 29.73 -11.23 30.43
#